data_AF-U4L101-F1
#
_entry.id   AF-U4L101-F1
#
_cell.length_a   1.000
_cell.length_b   1.000
_cell.length_c   1.000
_cell.angle_alpha   90.00
_cell.angle_beta   90.00
_cell.angle_gamma   90.00
#
_symmetry.space_group_name_H-M   'P 1'
#
loop_
_entity.id
_entity.type
_entity.pdbx_description
1 polymer ?
#
loop_
_entity_poly.entity_id
_entity_poly.type
_entity_poly.pdbx_seq_one_letter_code
_entity_poly.pdbx_strand_id
1 'polypeptide(L)'
;MLTKIILTLSLLLSTQAALLNETDYTFSISAYNSAIAELDKVLKKVSVGDVLTAAKYKPLDYSQWMRDTPYFIKGFRWSQKDPADETDTEWSPQGLTTSWDSGYPSGSVDGQDNILLVSWNDQRNKTGASSEAGKGVRVSFLRNATAQGVSPVNRAYTHALLVEPFMNGQNADYRLLDNVISGGIVWRGDYLYITDRQLGLRVFDLKHIYQVKNDASVGKNGNTYSGGGYDYVIPQAYTYTKSLPRGVSFSPHSASLDRNTTPPCLLLGESTPDGTNATFARFFLNSTSNLLSISKSSSPTKPVATWAYKALLFNSEGATFANGNYWLTSNDGDNVKGELYQWLPGERTDGQAIFPPGVQGIAYKPAGDELWVVGSVPGKRYVMALNAGLKNATLEQVPAAPTGGANDGSGGSGGQDPAVQSKKKMSGGAIAGTVIGVLIGVSLVGGGVFMIMRRRKAAQTPPVQEPVYLKPELSGGAGVAGAGQAWGSKKELANEQHVVPAQELPQDVERYELGAGRDSVREMPGAPAEGKWRA
;
A
#
# COMPACT_ATOMS: atom_id res chain seq x y z
N MET A 1 31.34 37.79 17.37
CA MET A 1 31.60 36.37 17.06
C MET A 1 30.47 35.44 17.50
N LEU A 2 29.79 35.70 18.64
CA LEU A 2 28.64 34.91 19.11
C LEU A 2 27.47 34.79 18.09
N THR A 3 27.17 35.85 17.35
CA THR A 3 26.04 35.87 16.40
C THR A 3 26.25 34.99 15.16
N LYS A 4 27.51 34.76 14.76
CA LYS A 4 27.83 33.81 13.68
C LYS A 4 27.78 32.36 14.15
N ILE A 5 28.11 32.09 15.41
CA ILE A 5 28.02 30.74 16.00
C ILE A 5 26.56 30.32 16.15
N ILE A 6 25.67 31.24 16.56
CA ILE A 6 24.22 30.95 16.64
C ILE A 6 23.62 30.70 15.25
N LEU A 7 24.01 31.46 14.22
CA LEU A 7 23.51 31.21 12.85
C LEU A 7 24.02 29.87 12.27
N THR A 8 25.24 29.45 12.64
CA THR A 8 25.82 28.18 12.15
C THR A 8 25.25 26.99 12.93
N LEU A 9 24.92 27.15 14.22
CA LEU A 9 24.24 26.12 15.01
C LEU A 9 22.78 25.95 14.56
N SER A 10 22.06 27.04 14.26
CA SER A 10 20.70 26.98 13.70
C SER A 10 20.65 26.38 12.29
N LEU A 11 21.72 26.49 11.50
CA LEU A 11 21.84 25.81 10.19
C LEU A 11 22.23 24.33 10.31
N LEU A 12 22.81 23.90 11.43
CA LEU A 12 23.13 22.49 11.71
C LEU A 12 21.93 21.72 12.32
N LEU A 13 20.91 22.41 12.83
CA LEU A 13 19.70 21.81 13.40
C LEU A 13 18.57 21.50 12.40
N SER A 14 18.66 21.83 11.11
CA SER A 14 17.61 21.46 10.13
C SER A 14 17.75 20.04 9.54
N THR A 15 18.57 19.19 10.16
CA THR A 15 18.88 17.81 9.70
C THR A 15 18.23 16.73 10.55
N GLN A 16 17.20 17.06 11.33
CA GLN A 16 16.51 16.10 12.21
C GLN A 16 15.11 15.79 11.66
N ALA A 17 14.69 14.53 11.81
CA ALA A 17 13.28 14.19 11.77
C ALA A 17 12.54 15.14 12.73
N ALA A 18 11.42 15.70 12.30
CA ALA A 18 10.80 16.81 13.01
C ALA A 18 9.36 16.48 13.35
N LEU A 19 9.01 16.66 14.63
CA LEU A 19 7.62 16.77 15.05
C LEU A 19 7.03 18.05 14.43
N LEU A 20 5.87 17.91 13.80
CA LEU A 20 5.11 19.01 13.21
C LEU A 20 3.88 19.29 14.08
N ASN A 21 3.30 20.47 13.92
CA ASN A 21 2.04 20.78 14.57
C ASN A 21 0.89 20.03 13.86
N GLU A 22 0.35 18.99 14.49
CA GLU A 22 -0.70 18.15 13.93
C GLU A 22 -1.98 18.92 13.61
N THR A 23 -2.26 20.02 14.34
CA THR A 23 -3.45 20.83 14.12
C THR A 23 -3.45 21.59 12.79
N ASP A 24 -2.28 21.69 12.14
CA ASP A 24 -2.14 22.33 10.83
C ASP A 24 -2.57 21.39 9.69
N TYR A 25 -2.64 20.09 9.95
CA TYR A 25 -2.98 19.06 8.97
C TYR A 25 -4.45 18.67 9.12
N THR A 26 -5.31 19.34 8.36
CA THR A 26 -6.77 19.14 8.45
C THR A 26 -7.41 18.94 7.08
N PHE A 27 -8.58 18.32 7.07
CA PHE A 27 -9.40 18.13 5.86
C PHE A 27 -10.78 18.73 6.02
N SER A 28 -11.44 19.05 4.92
CA SER A 28 -12.89 19.30 4.86
C SER A 28 -13.53 18.18 4.06
N ILE A 29 -14.56 17.55 4.62
CA ILE A 29 -15.32 16.49 3.93
C ILE A 29 -16.46 17.10 3.12
N SER A 30 -16.72 16.57 1.92
CA SER A 30 -17.93 16.90 1.16
C SER A 30 -19.19 16.26 1.76
N ALA A 31 -20.37 16.68 1.29
CA ALA A 31 -21.57 15.85 1.41
C ALA A 31 -21.40 14.55 0.59
N TYR A 32 -22.22 13.54 0.90
CA TYR A 32 -22.32 12.33 0.07
C TYR A 32 -22.85 12.71 -1.31
N ASN A 33 -22.26 12.17 -2.37
CA ASN A 33 -22.65 12.50 -3.73
C ASN A 33 -24.05 11.96 -4.04
N SER A 34 -25.02 12.87 -4.18
CA SER A 34 -26.43 12.53 -4.40
C SER A 34 -26.71 11.87 -5.75
N ALA A 35 -25.82 12.01 -6.74
CA ALA A 35 -25.98 11.35 -8.04
C ALA A 35 -25.95 9.82 -7.93
N ILE A 36 -25.32 9.26 -6.89
CA ILE A 36 -25.27 7.82 -6.65
C ILE A 36 -26.68 7.25 -6.45
N ALA A 37 -27.55 7.94 -5.70
CA ALA A 37 -28.93 7.50 -5.47
C ALA A 37 -29.78 7.47 -6.76
N GLU A 38 -29.41 8.30 -7.75
CA GLU A 38 -30.06 8.31 -9.06
C GLU A 38 -29.45 7.25 -10.01
N LEU A 39 -28.14 7.01 -9.94
CA LEU A 39 -27.49 5.91 -10.66
C LEU A 39 -28.04 4.54 -10.21
N ASP A 40 -28.35 4.37 -8.93
CA ASP A 40 -28.99 3.17 -8.38
C ASP A 40 -30.31 2.78 -9.04
N LYS A 41 -31.03 3.76 -9.59
CA LYS A 41 -32.33 3.53 -10.25
C LYS A 41 -32.17 2.96 -11.65
N VAL A 42 -30.99 3.12 -12.26
CA VAL A 42 -30.76 2.84 -13.68
C VAL A 42 -29.63 1.83 -13.93
N LEU A 43 -28.77 1.59 -12.94
CA LEU A 43 -27.63 0.66 -13.04
C LEU A 43 -27.80 -0.55 -12.14
N LYS A 44 -27.29 -1.69 -12.61
CA LYS A 44 -27.22 -2.91 -11.82
C LYS A 44 -26.05 -2.83 -10.84
N LYS A 45 -26.37 -2.88 -9.54
CA LYS A 45 -25.40 -3.02 -8.46
C LYS A 45 -24.91 -4.46 -8.32
N VAL A 46 -23.63 -4.62 -8.02
CA VAL A 46 -22.98 -5.90 -7.71
C VAL A 46 -22.12 -5.77 -6.46
N SER A 47 -21.84 -6.89 -5.81
CA SER A 47 -20.98 -6.95 -4.62
C SER A 47 -19.49 -7.03 -4.97
N VAL A 48 -18.62 -6.86 -3.96
CA VAL A 48 -17.18 -7.13 -4.12
C VAL A 48 -16.96 -8.61 -4.47
N GLY A 49 -17.70 -9.52 -3.84
CA GLY A 49 -17.67 -10.95 -4.15
C GLY A 49 -18.01 -11.27 -5.61
N ASP A 50 -19.00 -10.58 -6.19
CA ASP A 50 -19.36 -10.74 -7.60
C ASP A 50 -18.22 -10.32 -8.54
N VAL A 51 -17.57 -9.18 -8.26
CA VAL A 51 -16.42 -8.69 -9.02
C VAL A 51 -15.25 -9.67 -8.97
N LEU A 52 -14.95 -10.20 -7.77
CA LEU A 52 -13.89 -11.19 -7.59
C LEU A 52 -14.21 -12.53 -8.28
N THR A 53 -15.48 -12.95 -8.26
CA THR A 53 -15.94 -14.17 -8.95
C THR A 53 -15.81 -14.04 -10.46
N ALA A 54 -16.11 -12.86 -11.01
CA ALA A 54 -15.97 -12.54 -12.43
C ALA A 54 -14.52 -12.32 -12.89
N ALA A 55 -13.54 -12.41 -11.99
CA ALA A 55 -12.13 -12.20 -12.29
C ALA A 55 -11.61 -13.11 -13.41
N LYS A 56 -11.16 -12.50 -14.51
CA LYS A 56 -10.83 -13.17 -15.79
C LYS A 56 -9.33 -13.20 -16.11
N TYR A 57 -8.56 -12.24 -15.62
CA TYR A 57 -7.12 -12.19 -15.87
C TYR A 57 -6.38 -13.12 -14.91
N LYS A 58 -5.33 -13.78 -15.40
CA LYS A 58 -4.54 -14.75 -14.65
C LYS A 58 -3.16 -14.18 -14.40
N PRO A 59 -2.79 -13.86 -13.15
CA PRO A 59 -1.44 -13.44 -12.82
C PRO A 59 -0.42 -14.51 -13.24
N LEU A 60 0.77 -14.05 -13.60
CA LEU A 60 1.92 -14.92 -13.84
C LEU A 60 2.59 -15.29 -12.51
N ASP A 61 3.38 -16.37 -12.53
CA ASP A 61 4.26 -16.68 -11.42
C ASP A 61 5.31 -15.59 -11.19
N TYR A 62 5.75 -15.48 -9.94
CA TYR A 62 6.90 -14.66 -9.60
C TYR A 62 8.17 -15.21 -10.24
N SER A 63 9.07 -14.31 -10.65
CA SER A 63 10.33 -14.66 -11.30
C SER A 63 11.48 -14.82 -10.30
N GLN A 64 12.63 -15.37 -10.73
CA GLN A 64 13.80 -15.56 -9.85
C GLN A 64 14.26 -14.26 -9.18
N TRP A 65 14.32 -13.15 -9.92
CA TRP A 65 14.72 -11.86 -9.37
C TRP A 65 13.81 -11.33 -8.26
N MET A 66 12.55 -11.79 -8.18
CA MET A 66 11.66 -11.49 -7.06
C MET A 66 12.04 -12.34 -5.84
N ARG A 67 12.34 -13.63 -6.04
CA ARG A 67 12.80 -14.53 -4.97
C ARG A 67 14.11 -14.07 -4.34
N ASP A 68 14.97 -13.43 -5.15
CA ASP A 68 16.25 -12.90 -4.69
C ASP A 68 16.10 -11.64 -3.82
N THR A 69 14.87 -11.09 -3.71
CA THR A 69 14.59 -9.99 -2.79
C THR A 69 14.66 -10.51 -1.35
N PRO A 70 15.45 -9.90 -0.47
CA PRO A 70 15.50 -10.27 0.93
C PRO A 70 14.11 -10.37 1.56
N TYR A 71 13.91 -11.43 2.35
CA TYR A 71 12.66 -11.72 3.08
C TYR A 71 11.45 -12.07 2.20
N PHE A 72 11.64 -12.31 0.90
CA PHE A 72 10.57 -12.74 0.00
C PHE A 72 9.85 -13.98 0.50
N ILE A 73 8.52 -13.92 0.55
CA ILE A 73 7.65 -15.07 0.88
C ILE A 73 7.01 -15.62 -0.39
N LYS A 74 6.35 -14.74 -1.15
CA LYS A 74 5.51 -15.07 -2.31
C LYS A 74 5.20 -13.80 -3.09
N GLY A 75 4.67 -13.97 -4.30
CA GLY A 75 4.25 -12.85 -5.12
C GLY A 75 3.67 -13.32 -6.45
N PHE A 76 3.49 -12.38 -7.35
CA PHE A 76 3.07 -12.64 -8.72
C PHE A 76 3.49 -11.47 -9.62
N ARG A 77 3.41 -11.73 -10.93
CA ARG A 77 3.49 -10.68 -11.96
C ARG A 77 2.14 -10.55 -12.66
N TRP A 78 1.94 -9.43 -13.35
CA TRP A 78 0.66 -9.17 -13.99
C TRP A 78 0.46 -10.02 -15.25
N SER A 79 -0.80 -10.19 -15.65
CA SER A 79 -1.14 -10.95 -16.85
C SER A 79 -0.61 -10.20 -18.08
N GLN A 80 0.02 -10.93 -19.00
CA GLN A 80 0.41 -10.36 -20.30
C GLN A 80 -0.73 -10.34 -21.33
N LYS A 81 -1.92 -10.84 -20.98
CA LYS A 81 -3.11 -10.79 -21.86
C LYS A 81 -3.61 -9.36 -22.10
N ASP A 82 -3.35 -8.46 -21.15
CA ASP A 82 -3.56 -7.02 -21.33
C ASP A 82 -2.18 -6.35 -21.25
N PRO A 83 -1.63 -5.86 -22.37
CA PRO A 83 -0.35 -5.14 -22.37
C PRO A 83 -0.35 -3.96 -21.40
N ALA A 84 -1.52 -3.33 -21.13
CA ALA A 84 -1.65 -2.24 -20.17
C ALA A 84 -1.24 -2.65 -18.74
N ASP A 85 -1.36 -3.93 -18.41
CA ASP A 85 -1.08 -4.43 -17.06
C ASP A 85 0.40 -4.73 -16.84
N GLU A 86 1.13 -5.19 -17.87
CA GLU A 86 2.52 -5.61 -17.69
C GLU A 86 3.54 -4.71 -18.42
N THR A 87 3.30 -4.34 -19.67
CA THR A 87 4.36 -3.80 -20.56
C THR A 87 4.16 -2.36 -21.04
N ASP A 88 2.93 -1.86 -21.03
CA ASP A 88 2.61 -0.49 -21.49
C ASP A 88 3.03 0.56 -20.45
N THR A 89 3.23 1.80 -20.88
CA THR A 89 3.58 2.95 -20.03
C THR A 89 2.35 3.74 -19.58
N GLU A 90 1.17 3.50 -20.16
CA GLU A 90 -0.03 4.27 -19.83
C GLU A 90 -0.51 4.06 -18.40
N TRP A 91 -0.66 2.81 -17.96
CA TRP A 91 -1.17 2.48 -16.62
C TRP A 91 -0.03 2.08 -15.69
N SER A 92 0.15 2.78 -14.58
CA SER A 92 1.14 2.43 -13.55
C SER A 92 0.44 1.99 -12.28
N PRO A 93 0.80 0.84 -11.68
CA PRO A 93 0.31 0.48 -10.35
C PRO A 93 1.00 1.38 -9.32
N GLN A 94 0.29 1.78 -8.28
CA GLN A 94 0.77 2.80 -7.34
C GLN A 94 0.63 2.36 -5.89
N GLY A 95 -0.54 1.88 -5.48
CA GLY A 95 -0.80 1.47 -4.11
C GLY A 95 -1.46 0.09 -4.04
N LEU A 96 -1.44 -0.52 -2.87
CA LEU A 96 -2.19 -1.74 -2.60
C LEU A 96 -2.77 -1.75 -1.19
N THR A 97 -3.84 -2.52 -1.01
CA THR A 97 -4.48 -2.78 0.29
C THR A 97 -4.93 -4.24 0.31
N THR A 98 -5.07 -4.81 1.50
CA THR A 98 -5.55 -6.18 1.64
C THR A 98 -6.94 -6.19 2.26
N SER A 99 -7.68 -7.28 2.06
CA SER A 99 -8.96 -7.48 2.76
C SER A 99 -8.86 -7.43 4.28
N TRP A 100 -7.68 -7.56 4.87
CA TRP A 100 -7.50 -7.35 6.31
C TRP A 100 -7.64 -5.89 6.72
N ASP A 101 -7.50 -4.93 5.80
CA ASP A 101 -7.72 -3.51 6.05
C ASP A 101 -9.22 -3.18 6.12
N SER A 102 -10.06 -3.95 5.43
CA SER A 102 -11.50 -3.73 5.29
C SER A 102 -12.24 -3.63 6.63
N GLY A 103 -11.74 -4.28 7.69
CA GLY A 103 -12.42 -4.34 8.97
C GLY A 103 -13.48 -5.45 9.07
N TYR A 104 -13.66 -6.27 8.02
CA TYR A 104 -14.45 -7.49 8.12
C TYR A 104 -13.72 -8.55 8.98
N PRO A 105 -14.43 -9.31 9.83
CA PRO A 105 -13.85 -10.40 10.61
C PRO A 105 -13.08 -11.37 9.71
N SER A 106 -11.89 -11.80 10.15
CA SER A 106 -10.97 -12.69 9.40
C SER A 106 -10.44 -12.16 8.05
N GLY A 107 -10.77 -10.93 7.65
CA GLY A 107 -10.45 -10.41 6.32
C GLY A 107 -11.21 -11.14 5.20
N SER A 108 -12.34 -11.78 5.52
CA SER A 108 -13.20 -12.39 4.50
C SER A 108 -14.31 -11.43 4.10
N VAL A 109 -14.60 -11.35 2.80
CA VAL A 109 -15.65 -10.53 2.19
C VAL A 109 -16.43 -11.38 1.21
N ASP A 110 -17.76 -11.45 1.39
CA ASP A 110 -18.67 -12.25 0.57
C ASP A 110 -18.22 -13.73 0.42
N GLY A 111 -17.73 -14.32 1.52
CA GLY A 111 -17.24 -15.70 1.56
C GLY A 111 -15.88 -15.92 0.89
N GLN A 112 -15.23 -14.86 0.42
CA GLN A 112 -13.87 -14.91 -0.15
C GLN A 112 -12.87 -14.35 0.83
N ASP A 113 -11.66 -14.91 0.88
CA ASP A 113 -10.57 -14.43 1.71
C ASP A 113 -9.32 -14.16 0.85
N ASN A 114 -8.23 -13.77 1.50
CA ASN A 114 -6.94 -13.57 0.85
C ASN A 114 -6.96 -12.57 -0.31
N ILE A 115 -7.88 -11.60 -0.28
CA ILE A 115 -8.08 -10.60 -1.33
C ILE A 115 -7.02 -9.50 -1.21
N LEU A 116 -6.53 -9.04 -2.37
CA LEU A 116 -5.66 -7.88 -2.50
C LEU A 116 -6.26 -6.93 -3.55
N LEU A 117 -6.25 -5.64 -3.27
CA LEU A 117 -6.64 -4.60 -4.23
C LEU A 117 -5.42 -3.74 -4.58
N VAL A 118 -5.27 -3.39 -5.86
CA VAL A 118 -4.16 -2.54 -6.35
C VAL A 118 -4.74 -1.34 -7.10
N SER A 119 -4.34 -0.13 -6.73
CA SER A 119 -4.68 1.09 -7.47
C SER A 119 -3.69 1.35 -8.61
N TRP A 120 -4.21 1.88 -9.71
CA TRP A 120 -3.44 2.29 -10.87
C TRP A 120 -3.87 3.67 -11.32
N ASN A 121 -2.93 4.50 -11.76
CA ASN A 121 -3.23 5.77 -12.42
C ASN A 121 -2.66 5.82 -13.83
N ASP A 122 -3.35 6.55 -14.69
CA ASP A 122 -2.88 6.89 -16.02
C ASP A 122 -1.68 7.86 -15.94
N GLN A 123 -0.61 7.57 -16.68
CA GLN A 123 0.62 8.37 -16.69
C GLN A 123 0.64 9.46 -17.78
N ARG A 124 -0.23 9.39 -18.80
CA ARG A 124 -0.15 10.26 -19.99
C ARG A 124 -0.44 11.71 -19.68
N ASN A 125 -1.34 11.98 -18.72
CA ASN A 125 -1.64 13.33 -18.26
C ASN A 125 -1.64 13.47 -16.74
N LYS A 126 -0.74 12.74 -16.08
CA LYS A 126 -0.66 12.72 -14.61
C LYS A 126 -0.54 14.12 -14.01
N THR A 127 0.19 15.03 -14.64
CA THR A 127 0.45 16.39 -14.13
C THR A 127 -0.51 17.46 -14.65
N GLY A 128 -1.49 17.10 -15.49
CA GLY A 128 -2.31 18.06 -16.24
C GLY A 128 -1.52 18.84 -17.31
N ALA A 129 -0.25 18.47 -17.56
CA ALA A 129 0.63 19.15 -18.50
C ALA A 129 0.54 18.59 -19.94
N SER A 130 -0.16 17.48 -20.15
CA SER A 130 -0.38 16.88 -21.46
C SER A 130 -1.68 17.36 -22.07
N SER A 131 -1.72 17.46 -23.41
CA SER A 131 -2.94 17.74 -24.17
C SER A 131 -3.84 16.51 -24.32
N GLU A 132 -3.35 15.32 -24.00
CA GLU A 132 -4.16 14.10 -24.01
C GLU A 132 -4.94 13.97 -22.71
N ALA A 133 -6.23 13.62 -22.76
CA ALA A 133 -6.99 13.35 -21.55
C ALA A 133 -6.50 12.04 -20.88
N GLY A 134 -6.26 12.07 -19.58
CA GLY A 134 -5.91 10.87 -18.81
C GLY A 134 -7.10 9.89 -18.74
N LYS A 135 -6.82 8.58 -18.63
CA LYS A 135 -7.86 7.54 -18.41
C LYS A 135 -8.26 7.37 -16.94
N GLY A 136 -7.84 8.27 -16.06
CA GLY A 136 -8.22 8.31 -14.65
C GLY A 136 -7.52 7.27 -13.77
N VAL A 137 -8.28 6.66 -12.86
CA VAL A 137 -7.78 5.68 -11.87
C VAL A 137 -8.60 4.40 -11.96
N ARG A 138 -7.93 3.24 -11.96
CA ARG A 138 -8.58 1.93 -11.87
C ARG A 138 -8.08 1.15 -10.67
N VAL A 139 -8.85 0.16 -10.23
CA VAL A 139 -8.48 -0.75 -9.14
C VAL A 139 -8.59 -2.19 -9.63
N SER A 140 -7.53 -2.96 -9.45
CA SER A 140 -7.56 -4.40 -9.65
C SER A 140 -8.10 -5.09 -8.40
N PHE A 141 -9.07 -5.99 -8.56
CA PHE A 141 -9.61 -6.86 -7.52
C PHE A 141 -9.04 -8.27 -7.71
N LEU A 142 -8.18 -8.72 -6.80
CA LEU A 142 -7.50 -10.00 -6.90
C LEU A 142 -7.98 -11.00 -5.84
N ARG A 143 -8.46 -12.16 -6.28
CA ARG A 143 -8.82 -13.28 -5.38
C ARG A 143 -7.66 -14.23 -5.15
N ASN A 144 -7.60 -14.85 -3.97
CA ASN A 144 -6.53 -15.75 -3.52
C ASN A 144 -5.12 -15.13 -3.61
N ALA A 145 -5.02 -13.80 -3.64
CA ALA A 145 -3.78 -13.10 -3.91
C ALA A 145 -2.75 -13.28 -2.80
N THR A 146 -3.21 -13.35 -1.56
CA THR A 146 -2.35 -13.46 -0.38
C THR A 146 -2.23 -14.88 0.18
N ALA A 147 -2.91 -15.85 -0.45
CA ALA A 147 -2.88 -17.25 -0.03
C ALA A 147 -1.53 -17.89 -0.36
N GLN A 148 -0.93 -18.58 0.61
CA GLN A 148 0.34 -19.30 0.41
C GLN A 148 0.11 -20.59 -0.37
N GLY A 149 1.06 -20.98 -1.24
CA GLY A 149 1.01 -22.25 -1.96
C GLY A 149 -0.08 -22.34 -3.05
N VAL A 150 -0.89 -21.29 -3.23
CA VAL A 150 -1.89 -21.25 -4.29
C VAL A 150 -1.21 -20.99 -5.63
N SER A 151 -1.37 -21.92 -6.57
CA SER A 151 -0.89 -21.77 -7.95
C SER A 151 -1.47 -20.50 -8.61
N PRO A 152 -0.70 -19.75 -9.43
CA PRO A 152 -1.22 -18.58 -10.15
C PRO A 152 -2.47 -18.86 -10.99
N VAL A 153 -2.65 -20.08 -11.51
CA VAL A 153 -3.84 -20.43 -12.30
C VAL A 153 -5.13 -20.33 -11.47
N ASN A 154 -5.01 -20.50 -10.15
CA ASN A 154 -6.10 -20.38 -9.17
C ASN A 154 -6.23 -18.97 -8.59
N ARG A 155 -5.27 -18.08 -8.91
CA ARG A 155 -5.41 -16.64 -8.72
C ARG A 155 -6.12 -16.05 -9.94
N ALA A 156 -6.88 -14.99 -9.72
CA ALA A 156 -7.46 -14.24 -10.82
C ALA A 156 -7.71 -12.79 -10.40
N TYR A 157 -7.76 -11.90 -11.38
CA TYR A 157 -8.18 -10.53 -11.15
C TYR A 157 -9.05 -9.96 -12.25
N THR A 158 -9.75 -8.89 -11.91
CA THR A 158 -10.39 -7.98 -12.87
C THR A 158 -10.16 -6.54 -12.42
N HIS A 159 -10.41 -5.60 -13.30
CA HIS A 159 -10.28 -4.16 -13.03
C HIS A 159 -11.66 -3.53 -12.92
N ALA A 160 -11.79 -2.54 -12.04
CA ALA A 160 -12.91 -1.63 -11.98
C ALA A 160 -12.41 -0.18 -12.12
N LEU A 161 -13.10 0.63 -12.92
CA LEU A 161 -12.76 2.03 -13.11
C LEU A 161 -13.38 2.88 -12.00
N LEU A 162 -12.59 3.79 -11.44
CA LEU A 162 -13.09 4.77 -10.48
C LEU A 162 -13.63 5.99 -11.24
N VAL A 163 -14.84 6.44 -10.89
CA VAL A 163 -15.55 7.49 -11.64
C VAL A 163 -16.09 8.58 -10.73
N GLU A 164 -16.22 9.80 -11.28
CA GLU A 164 -16.89 10.92 -10.63
C GLU A 164 -18.35 10.98 -11.11
N PRO A 165 -19.34 10.68 -10.26
CA PRO A 165 -20.75 10.78 -10.62
C PRO A 165 -21.23 12.23 -10.53
N PHE A 166 -22.16 12.61 -11.40
CA PHE A 166 -22.75 13.95 -11.47
C PHE A 166 -24.18 13.90 -12.01
N MET A 167 -24.94 14.99 -11.80
CA MET A 167 -26.26 15.17 -12.39
C MET A 167 -26.15 16.01 -13.67
N ASN A 168 -26.68 15.51 -14.78
CA ASN A 168 -26.90 16.21 -16.03
C ASN A 168 -28.40 16.54 -16.17
N GLY A 169 -28.81 17.68 -15.62
CA GLY A 169 -30.23 17.98 -15.40
C GLY A 169 -30.84 16.96 -14.44
N GLN A 170 -31.87 16.24 -14.90
CA GLN A 170 -32.52 15.18 -14.12
C GLN A 170 -31.88 13.78 -14.30
N ASN A 171 -30.91 13.65 -15.22
CA ASN A 171 -30.28 12.37 -15.50
C ASN A 171 -28.95 12.25 -14.74
N ALA A 172 -28.77 11.16 -14.01
CA ALA A 172 -27.46 10.85 -13.43
C ALA A 172 -26.51 10.26 -14.47
N ASP A 173 -25.25 10.64 -14.35
CA ASP A 173 -24.15 10.19 -15.21
C ASP A 173 -22.84 10.15 -14.39
N TYR A 174 -21.76 9.70 -15.01
CA TYR A 174 -20.43 9.70 -14.43
C TYR A 174 -19.36 9.95 -15.49
N ARG A 175 -18.22 10.47 -15.05
CA ARG A 175 -17.06 10.76 -15.90
C ARG A 175 -15.77 10.24 -15.29
N LEU A 176 -14.72 10.22 -16.10
CA LEU A 176 -13.37 9.91 -15.65
C LEU A 176 -12.91 10.88 -14.55
N LEU A 177 -12.10 10.37 -13.63
CA LEU A 177 -11.37 11.23 -12.71
C LEU A 177 -10.25 11.92 -13.48
N ASP A 178 -10.27 13.25 -13.51
CA ASP A 178 -9.26 14.03 -14.22
C ASP A 178 -8.06 14.36 -13.32
N ASN A 179 -6.85 14.24 -13.88
CA ASN A 179 -5.57 14.63 -13.25
C ASN A 179 -5.30 14.09 -11.84
N VAL A 180 -5.79 12.88 -11.53
CA VAL A 180 -5.57 12.27 -10.21
C VAL A 180 -4.16 11.68 -10.10
N ILE A 181 -3.33 12.37 -9.32
CA ILE A 181 -2.04 11.85 -8.89
C ILE A 181 -2.23 11.11 -7.57
N SER A 182 -2.42 9.81 -7.65
CA SER A 182 -2.54 8.93 -6.49
C SER A 182 -1.34 7.98 -6.36
N GLY A 183 -0.84 7.80 -5.14
CA GLY A 183 0.10 6.76 -4.75
C GLY A 183 -0.53 5.67 -3.84
N GLY A 184 -1.65 5.98 -3.18
CA GLY A 184 -2.16 5.24 -2.02
C GLY A 184 -3.60 4.80 -2.16
N ILE A 185 -3.89 3.63 -1.58
CA ILE A 185 -5.22 3.05 -1.48
C ILE A 185 -5.42 2.43 -0.08
N VAL A 186 -6.60 2.62 0.52
CA VAL A 186 -6.99 1.89 1.74
C VAL A 186 -8.42 1.40 1.60
N TRP A 187 -8.64 0.11 1.81
CA TRP A 187 -9.98 -0.43 1.94
C TRP A 187 -10.42 -0.39 3.40
N ARG A 188 -11.55 0.26 3.69
CA ARG A 188 -12.17 0.26 5.02
C ARG A 188 -13.70 0.24 4.93
N GLY A 189 -14.30 -0.78 5.52
CA GLY A 189 -15.73 -1.05 5.46
C GLY A 189 -16.22 -1.11 4.02
N ASP A 190 -17.16 -0.25 3.71
CA ASP A 190 -17.73 -0.09 2.37
C ASP A 190 -16.96 0.92 1.51
N TYR A 191 -15.81 1.42 1.96
CA TYR A 191 -15.11 2.51 1.30
C TYR A 191 -13.72 2.12 0.80
N LEU A 192 -13.37 2.63 -0.39
CA LEU A 192 -11.99 2.74 -0.85
C LEU A 192 -11.54 4.19 -0.75
N TYR A 193 -10.50 4.42 0.03
CA TYR A 193 -9.77 5.68 0.06
C TYR A 193 -8.71 5.66 -1.02
N ILE A 194 -8.65 6.71 -1.82
CA ILE A 194 -7.61 6.93 -2.82
C ILE A 194 -7.00 8.30 -2.53
N THR A 195 -5.68 8.36 -2.43
CA THR A 195 -4.98 9.64 -2.31
C THR A 195 -5.12 10.47 -3.58
N ASP A 196 -5.14 11.78 -3.44
CA ASP A 196 -5.05 12.70 -4.56
C ASP A 196 -4.13 13.84 -4.13
N ARG A 197 -2.92 13.91 -4.70
CA ARG A 197 -1.93 14.92 -4.30
C ARG A 197 -2.47 16.34 -4.37
N GLN A 198 -3.36 16.64 -5.34
CA GLN A 198 -3.92 17.98 -5.54
C GLN A 198 -5.10 18.23 -4.60
N LEU A 199 -6.02 17.28 -4.45
CA LEU A 199 -7.23 17.45 -3.64
C LEU A 199 -7.03 17.12 -2.16
N GLY A 200 -6.46 15.95 -1.85
CA GLY A 200 -6.39 15.35 -0.52
C GLY A 200 -6.70 13.85 -0.60
N LEU A 201 -7.95 13.47 -0.36
CA LEU A 201 -8.43 12.09 -0.55
C LEU A 201 -9.74 12.08 -1.34
N ARG A 202 -9.95 10.99 -2.08
CA ARG A 202 -11.21 10.61 -2.71
C ARG A 202 -11.70 9.33 -2.05
N VAL A 203 -13.01 9.23 -1.82
CA VAL A 203 -13.65 8.07 -1.20
C VAL A 203 -14.65 7.47 -2.17
N PHE A 204 -14.47 6.20 -2.49
CA PHE A 204 -15.33 5.45 -3.41
C PHE A 204 -16.15 4.42 -2.64
N ASP A 205 -17.40 4.23 -3.06
CA ASP A 205 -18.37 3.41 -2.35
C ASP A 205 -18.54 2.02 -2.97
N LEU A 206 -18.09 1.01 -2.23
CA LEU A 206 -18.11 -0.40 -2.62
C LEU A 206 -19.50 -1.04 -2.50
N LYS A 207 -20.48 -0.40 -1.86
CA LYS A 207 -21.89 -0.83 -1.95
C LYS A 207 -22.51 -0.50 -3.31
N HIS A 208 -21.86 0.37 -4.07
CA HIS A 208 -22.37 0.93 -5.32
C HIS A 208 -21.44 0.60 -6.50
N ILE A 209 -20.91 -0.63 -6.54
CA ILE A 209 -20.20 -1.11 -7.73
C ILE A 209 -21.23 -1.39 -8.82
N TYR A 210 -21.13 -0.70 -9.95
CA TYR A 210 -22.07 -0.85 -11.05
C TYR A 210 -21.49 -1.73 -12.15
N GLN A 211 -22.26 -2.73 -12.58
CA GLN A 211 -21.97 -3.46 -13.80
C GLN A 211 -22.41 -2.63 -15.00
N VAL A 212 -21.49 -2.40 -15.95
CA VAL A 212 -21.69 -1.53 -17.12
C VAL A 212 -21.21 -2.23 -18.40
N LYS A 213 -21.47 -1.62 -19.56
CA LYS A 213 -20.93 -2.17 -20.81
C LYS A 213 -19.43 -1.93 -20.93
N ASN A 214 -18.73 -2.95 -21.41
CA ASN A 214 -17.32 -2.90 -21.76
C ASN A 214 -17.12 -2.26 -23.14
N ASP A 215 -17.43 -0.96 -23.23
CA ASP A 215 -17.21 -0.16 -24.45
C ASP A 215 -16.17 0.93 -24.17
N ALA A 216 -15.55 1.46 -25.22
CA ALA A 216 -14.51 2.49 -25.11
C ALA A 216 -14.99 3.82 -24.52
N SER A 217 -16.29 4.14 -24.59
CA SER A 217 -16.85 5.34 -23.96
C SER A 217 -17.01 5.18 -22.45
N VAL A 218 -16.93 6.30 -21.73
CA VAL A 218 -17.21 6.38 -20.30
C VAL A 218 -18.47 7.21 -20.08
N GLY A 219 -19.33 6.74 -19.18
CA GLY A 219 -20.58 7.42 -18.83
C GLY A 219 -21.74 6.99 -19.72
N LYS A 220 -22.79 7.82 -19.73
CA LYS A 220 -24.03 7.59 -20.46
C LYS A 220 -23.85 7.92 -21.94
N ASN A 221 -24.18 6.97 -22.80
CA ASN A 221 -24.33 7.15 -24.24
C ASN A 221 -25.70 6.61 -24.68
N GLY A 222 -26.63 7.51 -25.02
CA GLY A 222 -28.04 7.16 -25.23
C GLY A 222 -28.65 6.52 -23.98
N ASN A 223 -29.10 5.27 -24.11
CA ASN A 223 -29.69 4.48 -23.03
C ASN A 223 -28.70 3.48 -22.39
N THR A 224 -27.42 3.56 -22.74
CA THR A 224 -26.38 2.65 -22.26
C THR A 224 -25.40 3.42 -21.38
N TYR A 225 -24.89 2.76 -20.35
CA TYR A 225 -23.76 3.23 -19.56
C TYR A 225 -22.57 2.32 -19.83
N SER A 226 -21.42 2.93 -20.10
CA SER A 226 -20.19 2.21 -20.45
C SER A 226 -19.03 2.60 -19.54
N GLY A 227 -18.11 1.65 -19.36
CA GLY A 227 -17.02 1.73 -18.39
C GLY A 227 -15.66 2.09 -18.98
N GLY A 228 -15.52 2.49 -20.24
CA GLY A 228 -14.21 2.79 -20.83
C GLY A 228 -13.30 1.57 -20.96
N GLY A 229 -13.85 0.42 -21.36
CA GLY A 229 -13.14 -0.86 -21.46
C GLY A 229 -13.22 -1.74 -20.20
N TYR A 230 -13.94 -1.29 -19.17
CA TYR A 230 -14.12 -2.00 -17.91
C TYR A 230 -15.57 -2.50 -17.75
N ASP A 231 -15.72 -3.68 -17.16
CA ASP A 231 -17.04 -4.28 -16.88
C ASP A 231 -17.71 -3.64 -15.64
N TYR A 232 -16.94 -2.90 -14.85
CA TYR A 232 -17.35 -2.33 -13.57
C TYR A 232 -16.85 -0.90 -13.40
N VAL A 233 -17.70 -0.06 -12.83
CA VAL A 233 -17.33 1.28 -12.33
C VAL A 233 -17.67 1.41 -10.84
N ILE A 234 -16.87 2.20 -10.12
CA ILE A 234 -17.09 2.50 -8.69
C ILE A 234 -17.20 4.02 -8.51
N PRO A 235 -18.33 4.54 -8.02
CA PRO A 235 -18.57 5.96 -7.91
C PRO A 235 -17.86 6.58 -6.70
N GLN A 236 -17.34 7.79 -6.87
CA GLN A 236 -16.87 8.64 -5.78
C GLN A 236 -18.05 9.14 -4.94
N ALA A 237 -18.05 8.78 -3.66
CA ALA A 237 -19.06 9.18 -2.68
C ALA A 237 -18.68 10.45 -1.91
N TYR A 238 -17.41 10.60 -1.54
CA TYR A 238 -16.91 11.76 -0.79
C TYR A 238 -15.58 12.26 -1.32
N THR A 239 -15.28 13.51 -1.00
CA THR A 239 -13.93 14.06 -1.06
C THR A 239 -13.49 14.55 0.31
N TYR A 240 -12.20 14.44 0.60
CA TYR A 240 -11.54 15.16 1.68
C TYR A 240 -10.57 16.16 1.06
N THR A 241 -10.97 17.43 1.05
CA THR A 241 -10.14 18.52 0.53
C THR A 241 -9.22 19.01 1.64
N LYS A 242 -7.93 19.15 1.35
CA LYS A 242 -6.95 19.69 2.31
C LYS A 242 -7.36 21.09 2.77
N SER A 243 -7.32 21.33 4.07
CA SER A 243 -7.52 22.64 4.70
C SER A 243 -6.30 22.93 5.56
N LEU A 244 -5.31 23.60 4.98
CA LEU A 244 -4.01 23.85 5.63
C LEU A 244 -3.83 25.35 5.92
N PRO A 245 -3.19 25.74 7.03
CA PRO A 245 -2.77 27.11 7.27
C PRO A 245 -1.81 27.64 6.19
N ARG A 246 -1.72 28.96 6.07
CA ARG A 246 -0.79 29.61 5.15
C ARG A 246 0.66 29.18 5.47
N GLY A 247 1.38 28.73 4.45
CA GLY A 247 2.78 28.30 4.59
C GLY A 247 2.95 26.81 4.94
N VAL A 248 1.87 26.08 5.18
CA VAL A 248 1.88 24.63 5.37
C VAL A 248 1.50 23.96 4.05
N SER A 249 2.34 23.03 3.61
CA SER A 249 2.08 22.17 2.45
C SER A 249 1.96 20.73 2.88
N PHE A 250 0.99 20.03 2.30
CA PHE A 250 0.85 18.59 2.43
C PHE A 250 0.22 18.06 1.14
N SER A 251 0.84 17.06 0.50
CA SER A 251 0.39 16.46 -0.75
C SER A 251 0.33 14.94 -0.57
N PRO A 252 -0.77 14.40 -0.01
CA PRO A 252 -0.94 12.98 0.22
C PRO A 252 -0.65 12.18 -1.06
N HIS A 253 0.32 11.28 -0.95
CA HIS A 253 0.72 10.36 -2.01
C HIS A 253 0.48 8.93 -1.58
N SER A 254 0.99 8.49 -0.45
CA SER A 254 0.76 7.14 0.06
C SER A 254 -0.34 7.11 1.12
N ALA A 255 -1.00 5.96 1.25
CA ALA A 255 -1.97 5.71 2.30
C ALA A 255 -1.94 4.25 2.75
N SER A 256 -2.10 4.01 4.05
CA SER A 256 -2.30 2.68 4.62
C SER A 256 -3.15 2.74 5.89
N LEU A 257 -3.63 1.58 6.35
CA LEU A 257 -4.31 1.47 7.64
C LEU A 257 -3.29 1.26 8.76
N ASP A 258 -3.18 2.24 9.66
CA ASP A 258 -2.40 2.15 10.89
C ASP A 258 -3.25 1.52 12.00
N ARG A 259 -2.87 0.31 12.41
CA ARG A 259 -3.54 -0.49 13.46
C ARG A 259 -2.91 -0.31 14.84
N ASN A 260 -1.95 0.60 15.00
CA ASN A 260 -1.33 0.90 16.29
C ASN A 260 -2.28 1.59 17.29
N THR A 261 -3.51 1.88 16.88
CA THR A 261 -4.53 2.51 17.71
C THR A 261 -5.87 1.81 17.55
N THR A 262 -6.74 1.98 18.55
CA THR A 262 -8.16 1.57 18.48
C THR A 262 -9.05 2.79 18.71
N PRO A 263 -9.89 3.21 17.75
CA PRO A 263 -10.01 2.67 16.40
C PRO A 263 -8.73 2.86 15.56
N PRO A 264 -8.56 2.10 14.46
CA PRO A 264 -7.42 2.29 13.57
C PRO A 264 -7.46 3.67 12.89
N CYS A 265 -6.32 4.09 12.36
CA CYS A 265 -6.16 5.35 11.66
C CYS A 265 -5.85 5.14 10.18
N LEU A 266 -6.08 6.18 9.38
CA LEU A 266 -5.38 6.32 8.10
C LEU A 266 -4.02 6.98 8.34
N LEU A 267 -2.96 6.33 7.87
CA LEU A 267 -1.63 6.92 7.75
C LEU A 267 -1.48 7.45 6.33
N LEU A 268 -1.16 8.73 6.18
CA LEU A 268 -0.89 9.38 4.91
C LEU A 268 0.56 9.84 4.85
N GLY A 269 1.21 9.67 3.70
CA GLY A 269 2.57 10.12 3.46
C GLY A 269 2.71 10.92 2.17
N GLU A 270 3.73 11.77 2.09
CA GLU A 270 4.12 12.48 0.86
C GLU A 270 5.23 11.74 0.11
N SER A 271 5.21 11.83 -1.22
CA SER A 271 6.38 11.57 -2.06
C SER A 271 6.92 12.92 -2.51
N THR A 272 8.06 13.28 -1.93
CA THR A 272 8.73 14.57 -2.10
C THR A 272 9.96 14.43 -2.99
N PRO A 273 10.33 15.47 -3.76
CA PRO A 273 11.54 15.42 -4.57
C PRO A 273 12.80 15.35 -3.71
N ASP A 274 13.89 14.93 -4.33
CA ASP A 274 15.22 14.86 -3.72
C ASP A 274 15.58 16.12 -2.91
N GLY A 275 16.14 15.89 -1.72
CA GLY A 275 16.52 16.98 -0.80
C GLY A 275 15.35 17.58 -0.01
N THR A 276 14.11 17.12 -0.23
CA THR A 276 12.94 17.51 0.55
C THR A 276 12.43 16.32 1.38
N ASN A 277 12.37 16.49 2.70
CA ASN A 277 11.87 15.49 3.62
C ASN A 277 10.35 15.26 3.48
N ALA A 278 9.94 13.99 3.44
CA ALA A 278 8.55 13.56 3.36
C ALA A 278 7.81 13.78 4.69
N THR A 279 6.60 14.34 4.60
CA THR A 279 5.68 14.45 5.74
C THR A 279 4.79 13.21 5.84
N PHE A 280 4.58 12.73 7.06
CA PHE A 280 3.62 11.70 7.40
C PHE A 280 2.64 12.24 8.44
N ALA A 281 1.35 11.96 8.24
CA ALA A 281 0.30 12.40 9.15
C ALA A 281 -0.73 11.28 9.34
N ARG A 282 -1.25 11.14 10.57
CA ARG A 282 -2.18 10.09 10.94
C ARG A 282 -3.54 10.66 11.32
N PHE A 283 -4.62 10.13 10.76
CA PHE A 283 -6.00 10.59 11.00
C PHE A 283 -6.85 9.46 11.56
N PHE A 284 -7.51 9.68 12.70
CA PHE A 284 -8.42 8.68 13.27
C PHE A 284 -9.58 8.39 12.31
N LEU A 285 -10.01 7.13 12.27
CA LEU A 285 -11.28 6.74 11.67
C LEU A 285 -12.38 6.71 12.73
N ASN A 286 -13.59 7.09 12.34
CA ASN A 286 -14.78 6.85 13.13
C ASN A 286 -15.14 5.35 13.07
N SER A 287 -15.31 4.71 14.22
CA SER A 287 -15.56 3.27 14.31
C SER A 287 -16.89 2.81 13.70
N THR A 288 -17.86 3.70 13.55
CA THR A 288 -19.19 3.39 13.05
C THR A 288 -19.31 3.70 11.56
N SER A 289 -18.94 4.91 11.15
CA SER A 289 -19.07 5.34 9.75
C SER A 289 -17.91 4.89 8.89
N ASN A 290 -16.78 4.46 9.47
CA ASN A 290 -15.51 4.22 8.78
C ASN A 290 -14.96 5.43 8.02
N LEU A 291 -15.51 6.64 8.22
CA LEU A 291 -15.02 7.91 7.70
C LEU A 291 -13.94 8.51 8.62
N LEU A 292 -13.21 9.53 8.18
CA LEU A 292 -12.29 10.24 9.07
C LEU A 292 -13.07 10.84 10.24
N SER A 293 -12.55 10.62 11.45
CA SER A 293 -13.13 11.16 12.67
C SER A 293 -13.00 12.68 12.67
N ILE A 294 -14.06 13.34 13.12
CA ILE A 294 -14.15 14.80 13.18
C ILE A 294 -13.84 15.21 14.61
N SER A 295 -12.90 16.15 14.79
CA SER A 295 -12.64 16.73 16.10
C SER A 295 -13.80 17.64 16.52
N LYS A 296 -14.41 17.35 17.67
CA LYS A 296 -15.45 18.20 18.27
C LYS A 296 -14.89 19.47 18.94
N SER A 297 -13.57 19.52 19.18
CA SER A 297 -12.91 20.65 19.84
C SER A 297 -12.39 21.71 18.87
N SER A 298 -12.31 21.42 17.57
CA SER A 298 -11.97 22.40 16.53
C SER A 298 -13.25 23.03 15.96
N SER A 299 -13.30 24.36 15.84
CA SER A 299 -14.34 25.07 15.10
C SER A 299 -13.76 25.68 13.82
N PRO A 300 -14.28 25.38 12.61
CA PRO A 300 -15.33 24.39 12.31
C PRO A 300 -14.86 22.96 12.60
N THR A 301 -15.80 22.06 12.91
CA THR A 301 -15.53 20.65 13.19
C THR A 301 -14.99 19.97 11.95
N LYS A 302 -13.72 19.59 11.97
CA LYS A 302 -13.01 18.99 10.84
C LYS A 302 -12.16 17.79 11.26
N PRO A 303 -11.86 16.85 10.36
CA PRO A 303 -10.78 15.90 10.59
C PRO A 303 -9.45 16.61 10.81
N VAL A 304 -8.77 16.27 11.90
CA VAL A 304 -7.47 16.80 12.30
C VAL A 304 -6.51 15.64 12.45
N ALA A 305 -5.25 15.81 12.04
CA ALA A 305 -4.23 14.82 12.29
C ALA A 305 -4.03 14.62 13.80
N THR A 306 -3.76 13.38 14.18
CA THR A 306 -3.45 12.94 15.55
C THR A 306 -1.97 13.05 15.85
N TRP A 307 -1.17 13.04 14.80
CA TRP A 307 0.22 13.43 14.76
C TRP A 307 0.62 13.76 13.34
N ALA A 308 1.68 14.57 13.20
CA ALA A 308 2.35 14.84 11.95
C ALA A 308 3.88 14.91 12.19
N TYR A 309 4.66 14.23 11.36
CA TYR A 309 6.12 14.22 11.45
C TYR A 309 6.75 14.30 10.06
N LYS A 310 7.94 14.91 9.97
CA LYS A 310 8.83 14.76 8.82
C LYS A 310 9.82 13.64 9.08
N ALA A 311 9.94 12.72 8.14
CA ALA A 311 11.02 11.75 8.11
C ALA A 311 12.15 12.24 7.19
N LEU A 312 13.40 11.88 7.48
CA LEU A 312 14.56 12.22 6.64
C LEU A 312 14.63 11.30 5.40
N LEU A 313 13.56 11.34 4.61
CA LEU A 313 13.32 10.48 3.46
C LEU A 313 12.74 11.34 2.34
N PHE A 314 13.17 11.08 1.11
CA PHE A 314 12.59 11.63 -0.11
C PHE A 314 12.15 10.48 -1.02
N ASN A 315 11.39 10.78 -2.08
CA ASN A 315 10.80 9.81 -3.00
C ASN A 315 10.03 8.68 -2.30
N SER A 316 9.40 8.97 -1.16
CA SER A 316 8.68 7.94 -0.39
C SER A 316 7.36 7.56 -1.07
N GLU A 317 7.27 6.33 -1.55
CA GLU A 317 6.11 5.87 -2.31
C GLU A 317 5.06 5.14 -1.45
N GLY A 318 5.41 4.76 -0.22
CA GLY A 318 4.57 3.94 0.64
C GLY A 318 4.98 4.02 2.09
N ALA A 319 4.00 3.86 2.99
CA ALA A 319 4.21 3.76 4.43
C ALA A 319 3.16 2.85 5.05
N THR A 320 3.54 1.93 5.93
CA THR A 320 2.60 1.12 6.72
C THR A 320 3.12 0.82 8.11
N PHE A 321 2.23 0.64 9.08
CA PHE A 321 2.60 0.22 10.42
C PHE A 321 2.47 -1.30 10.55
N ALA A 322 3.55 -1.97 10.95
CA ALA A 322 3.58 -3.40 11.21
C ALA A 322 4.53 -3.72 12.36
N ASN A 323 4.11 -4.62 13.25
CA ASN A 323 4.93 -5.14 14.36
C ASN A 323 5.57 -4.09 15.26
N GLY A 324 4.98 -2.90 15.44
CA GLY A 324 5.60 -1.85 16.27
C GLY A 324 6.68 -1.06 15.55
N ASN A 325 6.61 -0.92 14.22
CA ASN A 325 7.48 -0.07 13.42
C ASN A 325 6.72 0.47 12.20
N TYR A 326 7.11 1.63 11.67
CA TYR A 326 6.66 2.07 10.35
C TYR A 326 7.64 1.59 9.29
N TRP A 327 7.11 0.95 8.26
CA TRP A 327 7.85 0.48 7.11
C TRP A 327 7.56 1.41 5.95
N LEU A 328 8.61 2.05 5.44
CA LEU A 328 8.49 3.01 4.35
C LEU A 328 9.20 2.47 3.11
N THR A 329 8.63 2.71 1.95
CA THR A 329 9.28 2.44 0.66
C THR A 329 9.77 3.75 0.05
N SER A 330 10.89 3.69 -0.65
CA SER A 330 11.36 4.78 -1.50
C SER A 330 11.84 4.28 -2.85
N ASN A 331 11.65 5.12 -3.87
CA ASN A 331 11.92 4.78 -5.26
C ASN A 331 12.64 5.93 -5.99
N ASP A 332 13.92 5.72 -6.28
CA ASP A 332 14.77 6.67 -6.99
C ASP A 332 14.82 6.43 -8.52
N GLY A 333 13.87 5.67 -9.06
CA GLY A 333 13.64 5.52 -10.49
C GLY A 333 13.78 4.10 -11.04
N ASP A 334 13.49 3.94 -12.33
CA ASP A 334 13.21 2.65 -12.97
C ASP A 334 14.42 1.71 -13.11
N ASN A 335 15.62 2.18 -12.81
CA ASN A 335 16.86 1.40 -12.88
C ASN A 335 17.61 1.32 -11.54
N VAL A 336 17.07 1.93 -10.48
CA VAL A 336 17.65 1.94 -9.15
C VAL A 336 16.86 0.97 -8.28
N LYS A 337 17.55 0.18 -7.45
CA LYS A 337 16.85 -0.67 -6.47
C LYS A 337 16.03 0.21 -5.53
N GLY A 338 14.78 -0.19 -5.29
CA GLY A 338 13.96 0.47 -4.28
C GLY A 338 14.46 0.17 -2.87
N GLU A 339 14.19 1.08 -1.94
CA GLU A 339 14.65 0.97 -0.57
C GLU A 339 13.50 0.66 0.40
N LEU A 340 13.77 -0.18 1.40
CA LEU A 340 12.91 -0.40 2.56
C LEU A 340 13.52 0.30 3.76
N TYR A 341 12.72 1.14 4.40
CA TYR A 341 13.08 1.84 5.63
C TYR A 341 12.27 1.30 6.79
N GLN A 342 12.92 1.20 7.94
CA GLN A 342 12.27 1.12 9.24
C GLN A 342 12.34 2.49 9.91
N TRP A 343 11.23 2.93 10.50
CA TRP A 343 11.12 4.27 11.04
C TRP A 343 10.17 4.35 12.24
N LEU A 344 10.63 5.05 13.28
CA LEU A 344 9.78 5.51 14.37
C LEU A 344 9.60 7.03 14.27
N PRO A 345 8.39 7.57 14.53
CA PRO A 345 8.15 9.01 14.43
C PRO A 345 9.10 9.81 15.33
N GLY A 346 9.85 10.73 14.72
CA GLY A 346 10.86 11.55 15.41
C GLY A 346 12.27 10.98 15.35
N GLU A 347 12.43 9.72 14.97
CA GLU A 347 13.74 9.08 14.79
C GLU A 347 14.27 9.23 13.37
N ARG A 348 15.57 8.94 13.20
CA ARG A 348 16.18 8.83 11.87
C ARG A 348 15.64 7.61 11.12
N THR A 349 15.69 7.70 9.79
CA THR A 349 15.32 6.66 8.85
C THR A 349 16.57 5.88 8.43
N ASP A 350 16.55 4.56 8.60
CA ASP A 350 17.61 3.67 8.11
C ASP A 350 17.07 2.78 6.98
N GLY A 351 17.59 3.01 5.77
CA GLY A 351 17.13 2.38 4.53
C GLY A 351 18.05 1.28 4.04
N GLN A 352 17.45 0.28 3.39
CA GLN A 352 18.18 -0.79 2.70
C GLN A 352 17.64 -0.96 1.28
N ALA A 353 18.53 -0.89 0.29
CA ALA A 353 18.21 -1.11 -1.13
C ALA A 353 17.97 -2.60 -1.43
N ILE A 354 16.77 -3.07 -1.12
CA ILE A 354 16.39 -4.48 -1.24
C ILE A 354 15.44 -4.77 -2.40
N PHE A 355 14.63 -3.79 -2.82
CA PHE A 355 13.57 -4.04 -3.78
C PHE A 355 14.11 -4.00 -5.22
N PRO A 356 13.50 -4.78 -6.13
CA PRO A 356 13.65 -4.55 -7.55
C PRO A 356 13.20 -3.11 -7.91
N PRO A 357 13.71 -2.54 -9.00
CA PRO A 357 13.39 -1.16 -9.36
C PRO A 357 11.89 -0.84 -9.44
N GLY A 358 11.55 0.41 -9.14
CA GLY A 358 10.19 0.95 -9.20
C GLY A 358 9.24 0.44 -8.14
N VAL A 359 9.70 0.15 -6.91
CA VAL A 359 8.79 -0.09 -5.78
C VAL A 359 7.86 1.11 -5.58
N GLN A 360 6.62 0.86 -5.15
CA GLN A 360 5.61 1.89 -4.90
C GLN A 360 5.01 1.69 -3.50
N GLY A 361 3.69 1.61 -3.37
CA GLY A 361 3.00 1.43 -2.10
C GLY A 361 3.28 0.12 -1.38
N ILE A 362 3.08 0.15 -0.05
CA ILE A 362 3.24 -0.96 0.88
C ILE A 362 2.02 -1.08 1.79
N ALA A 363 1.57 -2.29 2.09
CA ALA A 363 0.52 -2.56 3.08
C ALA A 363 0.88 -3.75 3.96
N TYR A 364 0.31 -3.79 5.16
CA TYR A 364 0.50 -4.88 6.11
C TYR A 364 -0.71 -5.79 6.18
N LYS A 365 -0.48 -7.11 6.06
CA LYS A 365 -1.46 -8.15 6.34
C LYS A 365 -1.07 -8.87 7.62
N PRO A 366 -1.82 -8.70 8.72
CA PRO A 366 -1.51 -9.31 10.01
C PRO A 366 -1.47 -10.84 9.99
N ALA A 367 -2.40 -11.48 9.26
CA ALA A 367 -2.37 -12.94 9.13
C ALA A 367 -1.17 -13.38 8.28
N GLY A 368 -0.21 -14.05 8.91
CA GLY A 368 1.03 -14.48 8.26
C GLY A 368 2.15 -13.44 8.30
N ASP A 369 1.90 -12.28 8.95
CA ASP A 369 2.90 -11.25 9.20
C ASP A 369 3.60 -10.73 7.93
N GLU A 370 2.79 -10.26 6.98
CA GLU A 370 3.22 -10.02 5.59
C GLU A 370 3.22 -8.52 5.24
N LEU A 371 4.36 -8.00 4.77
CA LEU A 371 4.47 -6.71 4.10
C LEU A 371 4.30 -6.90 2.60
N TRP A 372 3.16 -6.46 2.07
CA TRP A 372 2.88 -6.50 0.64
C TRP A 372 3.32 -5.22 -0.04
N VAL A 373 4.08 -5.33 -1.13
CA VAL A 373 4.55 -4.21 -1.96
C VAL A 373 4.17 -4.40 -3.42
N VAL A 374 4.05 -3.30 -4.16
CA VAL A 374 3.81 -3.29 -5.61
C VAL A 374 4.92 -2.53 -6.32
N GLY A 375 5.30 -3.00 -7.51
CA GLY A 375 6.30 -2.38 -8.38
C GLY A 375 5.75 -2.01 -9.75
N SER A 376 6.19 -0.87 -10.30
CA SER A 376 5.56 -0.21 -11.45
C SER A 376 6.32 -0.30 -12.77
N VAL A 377 7.58 -0.72 -12.79
CA VAL A 377 8.44 -0.70 -13.99
C VAL A 377 7.83 -1.54 -15.11
N PRO A 378 7.49 -0.96 -16.28
CA PRO A 378 6.98 -1.70 -17.42
C PRO A 378 7.86 -2.89 -17.81
N GLY A 379 7.24 -4.04 -18.05
CA GLY A 379 7.87 -5.34 -18.35
C GLY A 379 8.48 -6.05 -17.14
N LYS A 380 8.46 -5.43 -15.96
CA LYS A 380 8.99 -5.97 -14.69
C LYS A 380 8.06 -5.66 -13.51
N ARG A 381 6.78 -5.45 -13.76
CA ARG A 381 5.83 -5.13 -12.69
C ARG A 381 5.64 -6.34 -11.78
N TYR A 382 5.48 -6.07 -10.49
CA TYR A 382 5.37 -7.12 -9.48
C TYR A 382 4.42 -6.73 -8.37
N VAL A 383 3.89 -7.76 -7.72
CA VAL A 383 3.34 -7.67 -6.36
C VAL A 383 4.01 -8.77 -5.56
N MET A 384 4.55 -8.44 -4.39
CA MET A 384 5.22 -9.44 -3.54
C MET A 384 5.00 -9.18 -2.06
N ALA A 385 5.10 -10.23 -1.28
CA ALA A 385 5.07 -10.22 0.17
C ALA A 385 6.47 -10.47 0.74
N LEU A 386 6.84 -9.67 1.73
CA LEU A 386 7.99 -9.87 2.59
C LEU A 386 7.53 -10.27 3.99
N ASN A 387 8.38 -10.97 4.74
CA ASN A 387 8.14 -11.27 6.15
C ASN A 387 8.39 -10.03 7.03
N ALA A 388 7.36 -9.58 7.76
CA ALA A 388 7.41 -8.40 8.62
C ALA A 388 8.02 -8.69 10.02
N GLY A 389 8.16 -9.96 10.40
CA GLY A 389 8.55 -10.42 11.74
C GLY A 389 10.05 -10.36 12.02
N LEU A 390 10.87 -10.05 11.01
CA LEU A 390 12.32 -10.11 11.11
C LEU A 390 12.91 -8.75 11.51
N LYS A 391 12.45 -8.20 12.64
CA LYS A 391 12.99 -6.96 13.26
C LYS A 391 14.48 -7.04 13.60
N ASN A 392 15.07 -8.25 13.71
CA ASN A 392 16.41 -8.48 14.27
C ASN A 392 17.34 -9.35 13.41
N ALA A 393 16.97 -9.73 12.18
CA ALA A 393 17.89 -10.50 11.34
C ALA A 393 18.83 -9.55 10.60
N THR A 394 20.12 -9.52 10.95
CA THR A 394 21.15 -9.04 10.03
C THR A 394 21.09 -9.95 8.81
N LEU A 395 21.10 -9.38 7.59
CA LEU A 395 20.96 -10.12 6.32
C LEU A 395 22.01 -11.24 6.09
N GLU A 396 23.00 -11.39 6.97
CA GLU A 396 23.99 -12.47 6.95
C GLU A 396 23.51 -13.82 7.53
N GLN A 397 22.34 -13.88 8.19
CA GLN A 397 21.88 -15.09 8.89
C GLN A 397 20.57 -15.70 8.39
N VAL A 398 20.33 -15.75 7.08
CA VAL A 398 19.23 -16.56 6.53
C VAL A 398 19.82 -17.82 5.88
N PRO A 399 19.57 -19.04 6.42
CA PRO A 399 19.89 -20.27 5.73
C PRO A 399 19.05 -20.35 4.45
N ALA A 400 19.68 -20.76 3.34
CA ALA A 400 18.94 -21.08 2.12
C ALA A 400 17.83 -22.10 2.43
N ALA A 401 16.65 -21.89 1.85
CA ALA A 401 15.54 -22.82 1.97
C ALA A 401 15.96 -24.24 1.54
N PRO A 402 15.43 -25.31 2.19
CA PRO A 402 15.81 -26.67 1.87
C PRO A 402 15.37 -26.99 0.43
N THR A 403 16.35 -27.17 -0.45
CA THR A 403 16.13 -27.78 -1.75
C THR A 403 15.71 -29.23 -1.52
N GLY A 404 14.48 -29.57 -1.89
CA GLY A 404 14.00 -30.95 -1.92
C GLY A 404 14.97 -31.83 -2.70
N GLY A 405 15.39 -32.93 -2.07
CA GLY A 405 16.29 -33.90 -2.66
C GLY A 405 15.67 -34.60 -3.86
N ALA A 406 16.45 -34.69 -4.93
CA ALA A 406 16.33 -35.73 -5.93
C ALA A 406 17.71 -36.37 -6.08
N ASN A 407 17.78 -37.64 -5.74
CA ASN A 407 18.93 -38.50 -5.92
C ASN A 407 18.95 -39.06 -7.36
N ASP A 408 20.14 -39.56 -7.73
CA ASP A 408 20.51 -40.34 -8.91
C ASP A 408 20.73 -39.53 -10.21
N GLY A 409 21.83 -39.68 -10.96
CA GLY A 409 22.99 -40.55 -10.83
C GLY A 409 23.82 -40.56 -12.14
N SER A 410 25.14 -40.61 -11.99
CA SER A 410 26.16 -41.10 -12.95
C SER A 410 26.55 -40.29 -14.20
N GLY A 411 27.88 -40.24 -14.43
CA GLY A 411 28.49 -40.07 -15.76
C GLY A 411 29.60 -39.01 -15.84
N GLY A 412 30.86 -39.42 -15.71
CA GLY A 412 32.03 -38.52 -15.69
C GLY A 412 32.72 -38.24 -17.04
N SER A 413 33.96 -37.71 -16.91
CA SER A 413 34.97 -37.35 -17.94
C SER A 413 34.75 -35.99 -18.64
N GLY A 414 35.70 -35.07 -18.82
CA GLY A 414 37.16 -35.04 -18.68
C GLY A 414 37.73 -33.95 -19.63
N GLY A 415 38.88 -33.34 -19.32
CA GLY A 415 39.71 -32.51 -20.24
C GLY A 415 39.46 -31.00 -20.19
N GLN A 416 40.35 -30.19 -19.61
CA GLN A 416 41.55 -29.56 -20.21
C GLN A 416 41.27 -28.35 -21.14
N ASP A 417 41.63 -27.17 -20.62
CA ASP A 417 42.02 -25.92 -21.30
C ASP A 417 43.03 -26.15 -22.47
N PRO A 418 43.24 -25.22 -23.43
CA PRO A 418 43.48 -23.80 -23.13
C PRO A 418 43.07 -22.71 -24.15
N ALA A 419 43.14 -21.49 -23.62
CA ALA A 419 43.33 -20.17 -24.24
C ALA A 419 43.75 -20.08 -25.71
N VAL A 420 43.05 -19.18 -26.44
CA VAL A 420 43.60 -18.47 -27.60
C VAL A 420 43.31 -16.97 -27.47
N GLN A 421 44.39 -16.19 -27.34
CA GLN A 421 44.39 -14.74 -27.54
C GLN A 421 44.16 -14.42 -29.02
N SER A 422 43.31 -13.44 -29.33
CA SER A 422 43.51 -12.66 -30.56
C SER A 422 43.25 -11.18 -30.33
N LYS A 423 44.27 -10.39 -30.64
CA LYS A 423 44.23 -8.94 -30.82
C LYS A 423 43.77 -8.64 -32.25
N LYS A 424 42.86 -7.67 -32.45
CA LYS A 424 43.14 -6.44 -33.22
C LYS A 424 41.90 -5.58 -33.50
N LYS A 425 42.12 -4.29 -33.24
CA LYS A 425 41.80 -3.10 -34.05
C LYS A 425 40.34 -2.64 -34.23
N MET A 426 40.16 -1.45 -33.67
CA MET A 426 39.22 -0.41 -34.07
C MET A 426 39.30 -0.03 -35.56
N SER A 427 38.12 0.26 -36.11
CA SER A 427 37.83 1.19 -37.19
C SER A 427 36.51 1.87 -36.73
N GLY A 428 36.35 3.19 -36.64
CA GLY A 428 36.73 4.22 -37.58
C GLY A 428 35.45 4.69 -38.28
N GLY A 429 34.68 5.59 -37.62
CA GLY A 429 33.46 6.16 -38.20
C GLY A 429 32.68 7.06 -37.24
N ALA A 430 33.19 8.27 -37.00
CA ALA A 430 32.35 9.43 -36.71
C ALA A 430 31.74 9.89 -38.05
N ILE A 431 30.46 10.24 -38.17
CA ILE A 431 29.92 11.59 -37.92
C ILE A 431 28.38 11.50 -38.06
N ALA A 432 27.64 12.05 -37.10
CA ALA A 432 26.42 12.88 -37.24
C ALA A 432 25.40 12.63 -36.10
N GLY A 433 25.19 13.64 -35.23
CA GLY A 433 24.07 13.64 -34.29
C GLY A 433 24.27 14.39 -32.97
N THR A 434 24.76 15.62 -33.00
CA THR A 434 24.85 16.52 -31.84
C THR A 434 23.44 16.92 -31.36
N VAL A 435 22.95 16.35 -30.25
CA VAL A 435 22.09 17.01 -29.22
C VAL A 435 22.19 16.28 -27.84
N ILE A 436 22.57 15.01 -27.75
CA ILE A 436 22.61 14.28 -26.46
C ILE A 436 24.03 14.30 -25.84
N GLY A 437 24.49 15.48 -25.41
CA GLY A 437 25.82 15.65 -24.81
C GLY A 437 25.85 16.27 -23.41
N VAL A 438 24.76 16.94 -23.00
CA VAL A 438 24.78 17.77 -21.77
C VAL A 438 24.17 17.04 -20.55
N LEU A 439 23.31 16.02 -20.73
CA LEU A 439 22.66 15.33 -19.61
C LEU A 439 23.52 14.21 -18.97
N ILE A 440 24.44 13.61 -19.73
CA ILE A 440 25.29 12.50 -19.24
C ILE A 440 26.48 13.04 -18.42
N GLY A 441 27.00 14.22 -18.75
CA GLY A 441 28.11 14.85 -18.01
C GLY A 441 27.74 15.33 -16.61
N VAL A 442 26.52 15.83 -16.41
CA VAL A 442 26.06 16.32 -15.09
C VAL A 442 25.76 15.16 -14.13
N SER A 443 25.28 14.03 -14.65
CA SER A 443 24.93 12.84 -13.85
C SER A 443 26.16 12.11 -13.29
N LEU A 444 27.26 12.04 -14.05
CA LEU A 444 28.51 11.40 -13.61
C LEU A 444 29.26 12.23 -12.56
N VAL A 445 29.20 13.56 -12.66
CA VAL A 445 29.82 14.46 -11.67
C VAL A 445 29.01 14.45 -10.35
N GLY A 446 27.68 14.39 -10.43
CA GLY A 446 26.81 14.25 -9.25
C GLY A 446 27.04 12.94 -8.47
N GLY A 447 27.12 11.80 -9.19
CA GLY A 447 27.37 10.49 -8.58
C GLY A 447 28.77 10.36 -7.94
N GLY A 448 29.79 10.99 -8.52
CA GLY A 448 31.15 11.01 -7.98
C GLY A 448 31.28 11.80 -6.66
N VAL A 449 30.60 12.94 -6.57
CA VAL A 449 30.59 13.77 -5.34
C VAL A 449 29.81 13.07 -4.22
N PHE A 450 28.73 12.36 -4.56
CA PHE A 450 27.92 11.57 -3.62
C PHE A 450 28.69 10.43 -2.94
N MET A 451 29.49 9.67 -3.71
CA MET A 451 30.35 8.59 -3.18
C MET A 451 31.42 9.10 -2.19
N ILE A 452 31.98 10.28 -2.44
CA ILE A 452 33.01 10.89 -1.58
C ILE A 452 32.40 11.40 -0.27
N MET A 453 31.18 11.95 -0.31
CA MET A 453 30.45 12.38 0.89
C MET A 453 30.01 11.22 1.78
N ARG A 454 29.63 10.07 1.19
CA ARG A 454 29.22 8.86 1.92
C ARG A 454 30.38 8.22 2.69
N ARG A 455 31.59 8.19 2.11
CA ARG A 455 32.80 7.67 2.78
C ARG A 455 33.26 8.51 3.97
N ARG A 456 32.98 9.82 3.98
CA ARG A 456 33.36 10.70 5.11
C ARG A 456 32.43 10.60 6.32
N LYS A 457 31.16 10.22 6.14
CA LYS A 457 30.20 10.08 7.26
C LYS A 457 30.33 8.76 8.02
N ALA A 458 30.81 7.69 7.38
CA ALA A 458 31.04 6.39 8.03
C ALA A 458 32.21 6.37 9.04
N ALA A 459 33.05 7.43 9.05
CA ALA A 459 34.25 7.50 9.88
C ALA A 459 34.07 8.25 11.22
N GLN A 460 32.84 8.56 11.63
CA GLN A 460 32.57 9.28 12.88
C GLN A 460 31.89 8.35 13.91
N THR A 461 32.57 8.08 15.01
CA THR A 461 32.05 7.34 16.17
C THR A 461 30.93 8.14 16.85
N PRO A 462 29.76 7.55 17.15
CA PRO A 462 28.65 8.29 17.74
C PRO A 462 28.91 8.64 19.22
N PRO A 463 28.50 9.84 19.68
CA PRO A 463 28.49 10.17 21.10
C PRO A 463 27.33 9.46 21.82
N VAL A 464 27.53 9.20 23.11
CA VAL A 464 26.54 8.60 24.02
C VAL A 464 25.28 9.48 24.08
N GLN A 465 24.12 8.91 23.72
CA GLN A 465 22.81 9.60 23.71
C GLN A 465 22.15 9.54 25.10
N GLU A 466 21.65 10.69 25.58
CA GLU A 466 20.65 10.76 26.65
C GLU A 466 19.24 10.45 26.11
N PRO A 467 18.33 9.90 26.93
CA PRO A 467 17.02 9.44 26.45
C PRO A 467 16.11 10.59 26.01
N VAL A 468 15.55 10.44 24.80
CA VAL A 468 14.58 11.34 24.17
C VAL A 468 13.18 11.14 24.78
N TYR A 469 12.47 12.24 25.03
CA TYR A 469 11.11 12.24 25.59
C TYR A 469 10.09 11.71 24.56
N LEU A 470 9.50 10.54 24.85
CA LEU A 470 8.32 10.01 24.17
C LEU A 470 7.05 10.51 24.86
N LYS A 471 6.03 10.93 24.10
CA LYS A 471 4.71 11.24 24.65
C LYS A 471 4.11 9.97 25.29
N PRO A 472 3.68 9.97 26.57
CA PRO A 472 3.31 8.77 27.32
C PRO A 472 2.19 7.91 26.71
N GLU A 473 1.40 8.48 25.80
CA GLU A 473 0.29 7.80 25.11
C GLU A 473 0.76 6.78 24.06
N LEU A 474 2.05 6.79 23.68
CA LEU A 474 2.64 5.88 22.69
C LEU A 474 3.52 4.76 23.30
N SER A 475 3.68 4.72 24.62
CA SER A 475 4.52 3.71 25.31
C SER A 475 3.73 2.57 25.97
N GLY A 476 2.41 2.48 25.74
CA GLY A 476 1.54 1.53 26.42
C GLY A 476 1.48 0.13 25.78
N GLY A 477 2.40 -0.75 26.19
CA GLY A 477 2.30 -2.20 26.00
C GLY A 477 2.78 -2.93 27.24
N ALA A 478 1.91 -3.09 28.24
CA ALA A 478 2.21 -3.84 29.45
C ALA A 478 2.32 -5.34 29.15
N GLY A 479 3.56 -5.85 29.15
CA GLY A 479 3.85 -7.28 29.27
C GLY A 479 3.56 -7.78 30.68
N VAL A 480 2.91 -8.92 30.78
CA VAL A 480 2.56 -9.60 32.02
C VAL A 480 3.75 -10.41 32.55
N ALA A 481 4.04 -10.16 33.84
CA ALA A 481 4.61 -11.04 34.88
C ALA A 481 6.09 -11.48 34.84
N GLY A 482 6.79 -11.09 35.91
CA GLY A 482 8.06 -11.66 36.36
C GLY A 482 8.54 -11.06 37.70
N ALA A 483 7.87 -11.45 38.79
CA ALA A 483 8.26 -11.44 40.22
C ALA A 483 9.31 -10.44 40.77
N GLY A 484 8.92 -9.71 41.84
CA GLY A 484 9.85 -9.08 42.78
C GLY A 484 9.15 -8.13 43.76
N GLN A 485 8.89 -8.61 44.98
CA GLN A 485 8.31 -7.87 46.10
C GLN A 485 9.15 -6.65 46.52
N ALA A 486 8.51 -5.54 46.88
CA ALA A 486 8.76 -4.83 48.15
C ALA A 486 7.75 -3.68 48.38
N TRP A 487 7.39 -3.53 49.66
CA TRP A 487 6.37 -2.70 50.30
C TRP A 487 6.54 -1.17 50.29
N GLY A 488 5.42 -0.48 50.54
CA GLY A 488 5.31 0.86 51.14
C GLY A 488 4.99 1.95 50.11
N SER A 489 3.97 2.80 50.20
CA SER A 489 3.25 3.34 51.35
C SER A 489 1.91 3.95 50.91
N LYS A 490 0.93 3.91 51.80
CA LYS A 490 -0.40 4.51 51.74
C LYS A 490 -0.43 5.96 51.23
N LYS A 491 -1.47 6.28 50.44
CA LYS A 491 -2.33 7.45 50.66
C LYS A 491 -3.74 7.16 50.16
N GLU A 492 -4.69 7.26 51.09
CA GLU A 492 -6.13 7.22 50.90
C GLU A 492 -6.60 8.31 49.92
N LEU A 493 -7.59 7.99 49.10
CA LEU A 493 -8.60 8.94 48.66
C LEU A 493 -9.94 8.21 48.52
N ALA A 494 -10.96 8.89 48.99
CA ALA A 494 -12.17 8.35 49.57
C ALA A 494 -13.17 7.78 48.55
N ASN A 495 -13.93 6.84 49.08
CA ASN A 495 -15.07 6.13 48.55
C ASN A 495 -16.29 7.06 48.48
N GLU A 496 -16.89 7.26 47.31
CA GLU A 496 -18.30 7.65 47.20
C GLU A 496 -19.04 6.54 46.46
N GLN A 497 -19.81 5.78 47.24
CA GLN A 497 -20.75 4.78 46.79
C GLN A 497 -22.03 5.47 46.31
N HIS A 498 -22.43 5.22 45.07
CA HIS A 498 -23.82 5.39 44.65
C HIS A 498 -24.40 4.01 44.34
N VAL A 499 -25.31 3.59 45.21
CA VAL A 499 -26.14 2.38 45.11
C VAL A 499 -27.47 2.78 44.48
N VAL A 500 -27.88 2.08 43.41
CA VAL A 500 -29.27 2.06 42.91
C VAL A 500 -29.57 0.62 42.43
N PRO A 501 -30.78 0.07 42.66
CA PRO A 501 -30.99 -1.35 42.94
C PRO A 501 -31.23 -2.25 41.73
N ALA A 502 -31.07 -3.55 41.99
CA ALA A 502 -31.38 -4.67 41.11
C ALA A 502 -32.88 -4.74 40.77
N GLN A 503 -33.18 -5.02 39.50
CA GLN A 503 -34.50 -5.46 39.06
C GLN A 503 -34.34 -6.77 38.28
N GLU A 504 -35.16 -7.74 38.68
CA GLU A 504 -35.09 -9.16 38.32
C GLU A 504 -35.37 -9.45 36.83
N LEU A 505 -34.80 -10.58 36.39
CA LEU A 505 -34.92 -11.22 35.08
C LEU A 505 -36.37 -11.64 34.74
N PRO A 506 -36.62 -11.97 33.46
CA PRO A 506 -36.93 -13.37 33.18
C PRO A 506 -35.92 -14.04 32.22
N GLN A 507 -35.56 -15.27 32.58
CA GLN A 507 -34.86 -16.24 31.78
C GLN A 507 -35.74 -16.74 30.63
N ASP A 508 -35.14 -17.07 29.49
CA ASP A 508 -35.43 -18.31 28.76
C ASP A 508 -34.50 -18.51 27.53
N VAL A 509 -33.73 -19.62 27.59
CA VAL A 509 -33.27 -20.62 26.57
C VAL A 509 -32.69 -20.09 25.21
N GLU A 510 -31.60 -20.57 24.60
CA GLU A 510 -30.93 -21.89 24.52
C GLU A 510 -29.41 -21.75 24.29
N ARG A 511 -28.62 -22.65 24.88
CA ARG A 511 -27.22 -22.90 24.53
C ARG A 511 -27.15 -24.05 23.52
N TYR A 512 -26.51 -23.84 22.38
CA TYR A 512 -26.08 -24.92 21.50
C TYR A 512 -24.75 -25.50 22.00
N GLU A 513 -24.76 -26.77 22.39
CA GLU A 513 -23.56 -27.54 22.69
C GLU A 513 -22.93 -28.11 21.40
N LEU A 514 -21.61 -28.00 21.31
CA LEU A 514 -20.78 -28.61 20.27
C LEU A 514 -20.49 -30.07 20.63
N GLY A 515 -21.07 -31.00 19.88
CA GLY A 515 -20.76 -32.43 19.97
C GLY A 515 -19.46 -32.78 19.23
N ALA A 516 -18.48 -33.30 19.96
CA ALA A 516 -17.33 -34.00 19.42
C ALA A 516 -17.67 -35.50 19.23
N GLY A 517 -17.28 -36.09 18.09
CA GLY A 517 -17.41 -37.52 17.85
C GLY A 517 -16.59 -37.99 16.65
N ARG A 518 -15.66 -38.92 16.90
CA ARG A 518 -14.77 -39.59 15.94
C ARG A 518 -15.44 -40.78 15.25
N ASP A 519 -14.93 -41.05 14.04
CA ASP A 519 -14.74 -42.31 13.29
C ASP A 519 -15.93 -43.20 12.85
N SER A 520 -16.03 -43.46 11.53
CA SER A 520 -15.57 -44.73 10.93
C SER A 520 -15.69 -44.75 9.40
N VAL A 521 -14.72 -45.45 8.80
CA VAL A 521 -14.53 -45.77 7.39
C VAL A 521 -15.72 -46.52 6.79
N ARG A 522 -16.18 -46.12 5.59
CA ARG A 522 -16.85 -47.04 4.64
C ARG A 522 -16.81 -46.54 3.18
N GLU A 523 -16.03 -47.27 2.40
CA GLU A 523 -16.15 -47.65 0.97
C GLU A 523 -16.89 -46.72 -0.03
N MET A 524 -16.13 -46.25 -1.03
CA MET A 524 -16.63 -45.68 -2.28
C MET A 524 -17.04 -46.78 -3.28
N PRO A 525 -18.13 -46.60 -4.06
CA PRO A 525 -18.33 -47.33 -5.30
C PRO A 525 -17.97 -46.50 -6.55
N GLY A 526 -17.03 -47.03 -7.34
CA GLY A 526 -17.19 -47.26 -8.78
C GLY A 526 -17.19 -46.06 -9.75
N ALA A 527 -16.10 -45.93 -10.51
CA ALA A 527 -16.03 -45.17 -11.75
C ALA A 527 -16.93 -45.76 -12.86
N PRO A 528 -17.50 -44.96 -13.78
CA PRO A 528 -18.14 -45.46 -14.99
C PRO A 528 -17.15 -45.59 -16.16
N ALA A 529 -17.30 -46.67 -16.91
CA ALA A 529 -16.56 -47.03 -18.11
C ALA A 529 -17.03 -46.26 -19.37
N GLU A 530 -16.08 -46.09 -20.28
CA GLU A 530 -16.23 -45.59 -21.64
C GLU A 530 -17.14 -46.47 -22.53
N GLY A 531 -17.76 -45.85 -23.54
CA GLY A 531 -17.81 -46.49 -24.86
C GLY A 531 -19.09 -46.42 -25.69
N LYS A 532 -18.99 -45.63 -26.77
CA LYS A 532 -19.53 -45.84 -28.13
C LYS A 532 -20.92 -45.29 -28.49
N TRP A 533 -20.85 -44.16 -29.21
CA TRP A 533 -21.81 -43.74 -30.23
C TRP A 533 -21.35 -44.23 -31.61
N ARG A 534 -22.29 -44.75 -32.40
CA ARG A 534 -22.24 -44.81 -33.87
C ARG A 534 -23.65 -44.62 -34.43
N ALA A 535 -23.84 -43.52 -35.14
CA ALA A 535 -24.51 -43.45 -36.44
C ALA A 535 -23.79 -42.35 -37.23
#